data_AF-A0A9N8HDV8-F1
#
_entry.id   AF-A0A9N8HDV8-F1
#
_cell.length_a   1.000
_cell.length_b   1.000
_cell.length_c   1.000
_cell.angle_alpha   90.00
_cell.angle_beta   90.00
_cell.angle_gamma   90.00
#
_symmetry.space_group_name_H-M   'P 1'
#
loop_
_entity.id
_entity.type
_entity.pdbx_description
1 polymer ?
#
loop_
_entity_poly.entity_id
_entity_poly.type
_entity_poly.pdbx_seq_one_letter_code
_entity_poly.pdbx_strand_id
1 'polypeptide(L)'
;MMAPTHVFNNDNSNRRRQTTVTIGRMKLPFRRVLFWFVAMWATMILWCFHFLEDHVPLTNLVHFTPQPPPTPAPTMEDTDPPDYVDDPTDIQWLKDEFGARVLYIVTSMSEFDNGHRNTKKGRDRFTEILIPVVKEACASMRSFGYQVDLYLITYYELRQERFQLLRDSLPDIVGIEVWDDAAPLGYGLMPGDVDATKNNQTGQQEVVQEIPRALARQHRYVIKDKFRYYSKFVAFEDDMLIKGDHVNYFEEMTMELHWLRQNAPIRRTPIRDNPSSKNVKPIDQFYGELTKIQLARLVPGFIRVEVVDDKKELQVGRTQPATSLPQSEKDVEGMLEPRSCCHTSGIRRLNNTSILEPKLEDIFLWETQAHALGIHKLPESANFLEWIALQRGIEQSFIPREKVIGEYWVGQNAEPKIERPNTIAPQFINNQGGWMGIREEIFAWHRGHCKGLFLPPFDDMDGLKNNVEFWSGGLNLVGMNACQLQRFISLDPSIFSQQLVYHTSNNKQKSKNLVFTNVQDFWEQLNTARQTTTRYCTFQATTFLLQSRSMDGLRAGAERCKQADIQDDNYRNPQ
;
A
#
# COMPACT_ATOMS: atom_id res chain seq x y z
N MET A 1 38.47 -28.71 -39.46
CA MET A 1 37.10 -28.27 -39.84
C MET A 1 36.93 -26.86 -39.33
N MET A 2 36.79 -25.91 -40.26
CA MET A 2 36.92 -24.46 -40.02
C MET A 2 35.62 -23.85 -39.49
N ALA A 3 35.73 -23.01 -38.47
CA ALA A 3 34.69 -22.12 -37.99
C ALA A 3 34.72 -20.78 -38.76
N PRO A 4 33.58 -20.14 -39.07
CA PRO A 4 33.57 -18.89 -39.82
C PRO A 4 33.76 -17.68 -38.90
N THR A 5 34.73 -16.85 -39.26
CA THR A 5 34.95 -15.49 -38.76
C THR A 5 33.98 -14.51 -39.42
N HIS A 6 33.19 -13.78 -38.64
CA HIS A 6 32.44 -12.62 -39.10
C HIS A 6 33.34 -11.37 -39.11
N VAL A 7 33.55 -10.81 -40.30
CA VAL A 7 34.21 -9.52 -40.54
C VAL A 7 33.15 -8.43 -40.54
N PHE A 8 33.30 -7.42 -39.68
CA PHE A 8 32.55 -6.17 -39.76
C PHE A 8 33.21 -5.26 -40.79
N ASN A 9 32.51 -4.94 -41.88
CA ASN A 9 32.85 -3.84 -42.78
C ASN A 9 31.98 -2.63 -42.46
N ASN A 10 32.64 -1.53 -42.12
CA ASN A 10 32.05 -0.25 -41.79
C ASN A 10 32.13 0.63 -43.04
N ASP A 11 31.01 0.86 -43.72
CA ASP A 11 30.98 1.72 -44.90
C ASP A 11 29.90 2.80 -44.75
N ASN A 12 30.37 4.03 -44.55
CA ASN A 12 29.61 5.25 -44.33
C ASN A 12 29.29 5.87 -45.70
N SER A 13 28.05 5.73 -46.17
CA SER A 13 27.53 6.59 -47.24
C SER A 13 26.11 7.10 -46.93
N ASN A 14 26.01 8.42 -46.87
CA ASN A 14 24.78 9.19 -46.68
C ASN A 14 23.78 8.92 -47.81
N ARG A 15 22.88 7.95 -47.63
CA ARG A 15 21.62 7.84 -48.41
C ARG A 15 20.45 8.17 -47.49
N ARG A 16 19.74 9.27 -47.80
CA ARG A 16 18.44 9.61 -47.20
C ARG A 16 17.49 8.42 -47.39
N ARG A 17 17.27 7.63 -46.33
CA ARG A 17 16.30 6.54 -46.32
C ARG A 17 14.90 7.15 -46.42
N GLN A 18 14.20 6.89 -47.53
CA GLN A 18 12.77 7.15 -47.62
C GLN A 18 12.04 6.17 -46.69
N THR A 19 11.43 6.68 -45.63
CA THR A 19 10.59 5.88 -44.75
C THR A 19 9.35 5.44 -45.53
N THR A 20 9.20 4.13 -45.71
CA THR A 20 8.01 3.51 -46.31
C THR A 20 7.21 2.82 -45.22
N VAL A 21 5.89 2.90 -45.32
CA VAL A 21 4.94 2.20 -44.45
C VAL A 21 4.33 1.07 -45.25
N THR A 22 4.27 -0.12 -44.66
CA THR A 22 3.62 -1.28 -45.29
C THR A 22 2.20 -1.39 -44.75
N ILE A 23 1.21 -1.35 -45.63
CA ILE A 23 -0.20 -1.59 -45.31
C ILE A 23 -0.67 -2.75 -46.20
N GLY A 24 -0.93 -3.91 -45.59
CA GLY A 24 -1.20 -5.15 -46.34
C GLY A 24 -0.01 -5.55 -47.22
N ARG A 25 -0.26 -5.79 -48.51
CA ARG A 25 0.79 -6.12 -49.51
C ARG A 25 1.43 -4.89 -50.19
N MET A 26 1.02 -3.67 -49.85
CA MET A 26 1.54 -2.45 -50.48
C MET A 26 2.55 -1.72 -49.59
N LYS A 27 3.67 -1.27 -50.19
CA LYS A 27 4.63 -0.35 -49.57
C LYS A 27 4.41 1.05 -50.12
N LEU A 28 3.99 1.97 -49.26
CA LEU A 28 3.72 3.36 -49.62
C LEU A 28 4.73 4.29 -48.92
N PRO A 29 5.18 5.38 -49.57
CA PRO A 29 6.01 6.38 -48.90
C PRO A 29 5.22 7.06 -47.78
N PHE A 30 5.83 7.20 -46.59
CA PHE A 30 5.18 7.73 -45.37
C PHE A 30 4.44 9.06 -45.60
N ARG A 31 5.01 9.95 -46.43
CA ARG A 31 4.38 11.23 -46.79
C ARG A 31 3.02 11.09 -47.48
N ARG A 32 2.81 10.05 -48.29
CA ARG A 32 1.50 9.80 -48.92
C ARG A 32 0.49 9.27 -47.92
N VAL A 33 0.90 8.40 -47.00
CA VAL A 33 0.02 7.89 -45.93
C VAL A 33 -0.44 9.02 -45.01
N LEU A 34 0.49 9.90 -44.61
CA LEU A 34 0.19 11.06 -43.78
C LEU A 34 -0.79 12.03 -44.47
N PHE A 35 -0.60 12.29 -45.77
CA PHE A 35 -1.52 13.13 -46.54
C PHE A 35 -2.95 12.55 -46.59
N TRP A 36 -3.08 11.24 -46.80
CA TRP A 36 -4.39 10.57 -46.79
C TRP A 36 -5.08 10.65 -45.43
N PHE A 37 -4.33 10.47 -44.33
CA PHE A 37 -4.90 10.60 -42.97
C PHE A 37 -5.40 12.02 -42.70
N VAL A 38 -4.63 13.04 -43.06
CA VAL A 38 -5.03 14.44 -42.87
C VAL A 38 -6.26 14.78 -43.73
N ALA A 39 -6.31 14.31 -44.98
CA ALA A 39 -7.46 14.51 -45.86
C ALA A 39 -8.73 13.83 -45.32
N MET A 40 -8.61 12.60 -44.80
CA MET A 40 -9.72 11.84 -44.24
C MET A 40 -10.26 12.46 -42.94
N TRP A 41 -9.36 13.03 -42.12
CA TRP A 41 -9.73 13.74 -40.90
C TRP A 41 -10.46 15.05 -41.21
N ALA A 42 -9.99 15.81 -42.21
CA ALA A 42 -10.63 17.05 -42.66
C ALA A 42 -12.04 16.79 -43.26
N THR A 43 -12.22 15.71 -44.03
CA THR A 43 -13.55 15.33 -44.54
C THR A 43 -14.49 14.85 -43.44
N MET A 44 -14.01 14.13 -42.42
CA MET A 44 -14.83 13.78 -41.25
C MET A 44 -15.33 15.01 -40.50
N ILE A 45 -14.46 16.01 -40.29
CA ILE A 45 -14.85 17.27 -39.62
C ILE A 45 -15.92 17.99 -40.45
N LEU A 46 -15.71 18.13 -41.76
CA LEU A 46 -16.70 18.75 -42.65
C LEU A 46 -18.03 17.99 -42.66
N TRP A 47 -17.99 16.65 -42.60
CA TRP A 47 -19.20 15.83 -42.53
C TRP A 47 -19.94 15.99 -41.19
N CYS A 48 -19.21 16.09 -40.06
CA CYS A 48 -19.81 16.39 -38.76
C CYS A 48 -20.46 17.78 -38.72
N PHE A 49 -19.86 18.80 -39.35
CA PHE A 49 -20.47 20.12 -39.44
C PHE A 49 -21.75 20.11 -40.29
N HIS A 50 -21.75 19.37 -41.41
CA HIS A 50 -22.95 19.27 -42.25
C HIS A 50 -24.07 18.45 -41.59
N PHE A 51 -23.73 17.41 -40.83
CA PHE A 51 -24.71 16.58 -40.13
C PHE A 51 -25.37 17.30 -38.93
N LEU A 52 -24.72 18.33 -38.39
CA LEU A 52 -25.26 19.13 -37.29
C LEU A 52 -26.22 20.25 -37.74
N GLU A 53 -26.22 20.64 -39.02
CA GLU A 53 -27.13 21.67 -39.53
C GLU A 53 -28.52 21.14 -39.91
N ASP A 54 -28.65 19.86 -40.29
CA ASP A 54 -29.89 19.36 -40.92
C ASP A 54 -30.91 18.73 -39.95
N HIS A 55 -30.61 18.56 -38.66
CA HIS A 55 -31.44 17.75 -37.75
C HIS A 55 -31.68 18.34 -36.36
N VAL A 56 -32.19 19.57 -36.23
CA VAL A 56 -32.99 19.96 -35.04
C VAL A 56 -34.10 20.98 -35.38
N PRO A 57 -35.38 20.58 -35.43
CA PRO A 57 -36.50 21.53 -35.43
C PRO A 57 -36.71 22.06 -34.00
N LEU A 58 -36.47 23.36 -33.80
CA LEU A 58 -36.78 24.09 -32.57
C LEU A 58 -38.27 24.47 -32.53
N THR A 59 -39.14 23.58 -32.06
CA THR A 59 -40.50 23.94 -31.64
C THR A 59 -40.98 23.07 -30.47
N ASN A 60 -40.78 23.59 -29.25
CA ASN A 60 -41.62 23.48 -28.05
C ASN A 60 -40.76 23.62 -26.78
N LEU A 61 -40.45 24.86 -26.43
CA LEU A 61 -39.78 25.21 -25.17
C LEU A 61 -40.84 25.64 -24.14
N VAL A 62 -41.12 24.73 -23.21
CA VAL A 62 -41.70 25.04 -21.90
C VAL A 62 -40.70 25.94 -21.16
N HIS A 63 -41.19 27.04 -20.60
CA HIS A 63 -40.40 27.96 -19.77
C HIS A 63 -39.79 27.25 -18.57
N PHE A 64 -38.54 26.81 -18.72
CA PHE A 64 -37.60 26.65 -17.62
C PHE A 64 -36.75 27.91 -17.57
N THR A 65 -36.85 28.64 -16.46
CA THR A 65 -35.87 29.66 -16.10
C THR A 65 -34.51 28.96 -15.98
N PRO A 66 -33.50 29.32 -16.81
CA PRO A 66 -32.19 28.73 -16.68
C PRO A 66 -31.61 29.18 -15.34
N GLN A 67 -31.33 28.23 -14.46
CA GLN A 67 -30.38 28.50 -13.38
C GLN A 67 -29.03 28.83 -14.02
N PRO A 68 -28.29 29.81 -13.48
CA PRO A 68 -26.94 30.07 -13.94
C PRO A 68 -26.13 28.76 -13.90
N PRO A 69 -25.25 28.53 -14.89
CA PRO A 69 -24.38 27.37 -14.85
C PRO A 69 -23.66 27.35 -13.50
N PRO A 70 -23.57 26.18 -12.82
CA PRO A 70 -22.81 26.09 -11.59
C PRO A 70 -21.42 26.65 -11.86
N THR A 71 -20.99 27.59 -11.02
CA THR A 71 -19.65 28.14 -11.08
C THR A 71 -18.69 26.96 -11.12
N PRO A 72 -17.75 26.87 -12.08
CA PRO A 72 -16.77 25.80 -12.09
C PRO A 72 -16.12 25.78 -10.70
N ALA A 73 -16.16 24.61 -10.06
CA ALA A 73 -15.53 24.44 -8.76
C ALA A 73 -14.09 24.97 -8.87
N PRO A 74 -13.63 25.79 -7.91
CA PRO A 74 -12.27 26.31 -7.96
C PRO A 74 -11.32 25.14 -8.15
N THR A 75 -10.49 25.20 -9.20
CA THR A 75 -9.42 24.22 -9.42
C THR A 75 -8.58 24.19 -8.16
N MET A 76 -8.60 23.04 -7.49
CA MET A 76 -8.01 22.76 -6.19
C MET A 76 -6.47 22.76 -6.21
N GLU A 77 -5.85 23.53 -7.12
CA GLU A 77 -4.40 23.57 -7.35
C GLU A 77 -3.68 24.71 -6.60
N ASP A 78 -4.37 25.74 -6.09
CA ASP A 78 -3.70 26.92 -5.51
C ASP A 78 -4.17 27.37 -4.11
N THR A 79 -5.14 26.69 -3.49
CA THR A 79 -5.38 26.93 -2.06
C THR A 79 -4.37 26.08 -1.30
N ASP A 80 -3.43 26.74 -0.61
CA ASP A 80 -2.58 26.06 0.37
C ASP A 80 -3.47 25.13 1.21
N PRO A 81 -3.05 23.86 1.43
CA PRO A 81 -3.83 22.92 2.22
C PRO A 81 -4.22 23.62 3.53
N PRO A 82 -5.48 23.52 3.97
CA PRO A 82 -5.99 24.30 5.09
C PRO A 82 -4.97 24.24 6.20
N ASP A 83 -4.46 25.43 6.59
CA ASP A 83 -3.38 25.58 7.57
C ASP A 83 -3.67 24.62 8.71
N TYR A 84 -2.88 23.55 8.76
CA TYR A 84 -2.95 22.59 9.84
C TYR A 84 -2.53 23.40 11.05
N VAL A 85 -3.47 23.68 11.94
CA VAL A 85 -3.22 24.51 13.12
C VAL A 85 -2.09 23.81 13.87
N ASP A 86 -0.89 24.39 13.83
CA ASP A 86 0.31 23.85 14.45
C ASP A 86 0.33 24.31 15.94
N ASP A 87 -0.73 24.03 16.72
CA ASP A 87 -0.78 24.40 18.13
C ASP A 87 -0.18 23.27 19.00
N PRO A 88 0.88 23.51 19.79
CA PRO A 88 1.42 22.53 20.74
C PRO A 88 0.39 21.97 21.73
N THR A 89 -0.73 22.66 22.00
CA THR A 89 -1.84 22.11 22.81
C THR A 89 -2.51 20.91 22.16
N ASP A 90 -2.35 20.74 20.84
CA ASP A 90 -2.94 19.63 20.09
C ASP A 90 -2.37 18.28 20.51
N ILE A 91 -1.12 18.18 21.01
CA ILE A 91 -0.56 16.89 21.45
C ILE A 91 -1.24 16.38 22.74
N GLN A 92 -1.50 17.28 23.69
CA GLN A 92 -2.20 16.90 24.92
C GLN A 92 -3.68 16.61 24.64
N TRP A 93 -4.31 17.42 23.78
CA TRP A 93 -5.65 17.13 23.31
C TRP A 93 -5.71 15.80 22.55
N LEU A 94 -4.73 15.47 21.71
CA LEU A 94 -4.63 14.16 21.07
C LEU A 94 -4.60 13.06 22.13
N LYS A 95 -3.79 13.17 23.20
CA LYS A 95 -3.78 12.21 24.31
C LYS A 95 -5.11 12.10 25.05
N ASP A 96 -5.82 13.21 25.22
CA ASP A 96 -7.11 13.26 25.91
C ASP A 96 -8.28 12.78 25.01
N GLU A 97 -8.21 13.04 23.70
CA GLU A 97 -9.15 12.58 22.66
C GLU A 97 -8.87 11.13 22.22
N PHE A 98 -7.64 10.65 22.39
CA PHE A 98 -7.24 9.23 22.39
C PHE A 98 -7.84 8.44 23.55
N GLY A 99 -8.85 9.00 24.23
CA GLY A 99 -9.79 8.27 25.06
C GLY A 99 -9.96 6.86 24.52
N ALA A 100 -9.82 5.88 25.41
CA ALA A 100 -9.41 4.50 25.11
C ALA A 100 -10.35 3.70 24.18
N ARG A 101 -11.36 4.32 23.56
CA ARG A 101 -12.41 3.68 22.76
C ARG A 101 -11.95 3.38 21.35
N VAL A 102 -11.75 2.09 21.09
CA VAL A 102 -11.46 1.52 19.78
C VAL A 102 -12.74 0.93 19.22
N LEU A 103 -13.10 1.34 17.99
CA LEU A 103 -14.08 0.62 17.19
C LEU A 103 -13.36 -0.45 16.36
N TYR A 104 -13.49 -1.70 16.76
CA TYR A 104 -12.94 -2.84 16.02
C TYR A 104 -13.98 -3.34 15.02
N ILE A 105 -13.73 -3.09 13.73
CA ILE A 105 -14.63 -3.41 12.62
C ILE A 105 -14.11 -4.66 11.92
N VAL A 106 -14.93 -5.69 11.84
CA VAL A 106 -14.56 -6.97 11.24
C VAL A 106 -15.53 -7.30 10.11
N THR A 107 -15.00 -7.70 8.96
CA THR A 107 -15.81 -8.20 7.83
C THR A 107 -15.65 -9.69 7.61
N SER A 108 -16.77 -10.41 7.47
CA SER A 108 -16.79 -11.83 7.16
C SER A 108 -17.63 -12.13 5.92
N MET A 109 -16.98 -12.65 4.88
CA MET A 109 -17.65 -12.95 3.60
C MET A 109 -18.40 -14.29 3.61
N SER A 110 -18.17 -15.16 4.58
CA SER A 110 -18.76 -16.51 4.57
C SER A 110 -18.86 -17.09 5.98
N GLU A 111 -20.05 -17.59 6.34
CA GLU A 111 -20.25 -18.33 7.59
C GLU A 111 -19.55 -19.70 7.54
N PHE A 112 -19.59 -20.33 6.36
CA PHE A 112 -18.99 -21.62 6.09
C PHE A 112 -18.01 -21.53 4.92
N ASP A 113 -16.90 -22.29 5.00
CA ASP A 113 -15.97 -22.39 3.89
C ASP A 113 -16.67 -22.97 2.65
N ASN A 114 -16.42 -22.37 1.48
CA ASN A 114 -17.01 -22.79 0.21
C ASN A 114 -16.19 -23.88 -0.53
N GLY A 115 -15.01 -24.23 -0.02
CA GLY A 115 -14.09 -25.20 -0.63
C GLY A 115 -13.03 -24.58 -1.54
N HIS A 116 -13.08 -23.27 -1.81
CA HIS A 116 -12.02 -22.59 -2.54
C HIS A 116 -10.72 -22.51 -1.73
N ARG A 117 -9.59 -22.34 -2.42
CA ARG A 117 -8.24 -22.29 -1.82
C ARG A 117 -7.92 -23.53 -0.96
N ASN A 118 -8.42 -24.70 -1.37
CA ASN A 118 -8.24 -25.98 -0.66
C ASN A 118 -8.77 -25.98 0.79
N THR A 119 -9.79 -25.17 1.06
CA THR A 119 -10.57 -25.27 2.30
C THR A 119 -11.55 -26.45 2.21
N LYS A 120 -12.06 -26.93 3.36
CA LYS A 120 -13.05 -28.00 3.38
C LYS A 120 -14.44 -27.35 3.27
N LYS A 121 -15.16 -27.63 2.18
CA LYS A 121 -16.52 -27.10 2.00
C LYS A 121 -17.42 -27.47 3.19
N GLY A 122 -18.16 -26.49 3.71
CA GLY A 122 -19.06 -26.65 4.85
C GLY A 122 -18.38 -26.60 6.22
N ARG A 123 -17.06 -26.34 6.28
CA ARG A 123 -16.37 -26.09 7.55
C ARG A 123 -16.89 -24.80 8.18
N ASP A 124 -17.10 -24.81 9.49
CA ASP A 124 -17.70 -23.70 10.24
C ASP A 124 -16.67 -22.59 10.46
N ARG A 125 -16.54 -21.68 9.48
CA ARG A 125 -15.58 -20.57 9.53
C ARG A 125 -15.91 -19.62 10.68
N PHE A 126 -17.19 -19.38 10.93
CA PHE A 126 -17.63 -18.50 12.02
C PHE A 126 -17.08 -18.94 13.37
N THR A 127 -17.26 -20.22 13.71
CA THR A 127 -16.84 -20.77 15.00
C THR A 127 -15.34 -21.04 15.05
N GLU A 128 -14.75 -21.48 13.93
CA GLU A 128 -13.35 -21.92 13.91
C GLU A 128 -12.33 -20.83 13.63
N ILE A 129 -12.75 -19.71 13.01
CA ILE A 129 -11.85 -18.60 12.61
C ILE A 129 -12.31 -17.29 13.25
N LEU A 130 -13.53 -16.85 12.94
CA LEU A 130 -13.99 -15.51 13.34
C LEU A 130 -14.06 -15.35 14.85
N ILE A 131 -14.77 -16.23 15.57
CA ILE A 131 -14.91 -16.13 17.02
C ILE A 131 -13.54 -16.13 17.73
N PRO A 132 -12.62 -17.09 17.45
CA PRO A 132 -11.30 -17.10 18.07
C PRO A 132 -10.48 -15.83 17.80
N VAL A 133 -10.48 -15.34 16.56
CA VAL A 133 -9.76 -14.11 16.18
C VAL A 133 -10.29 -12.91 16.95
N VAL A 134 -11.61 -12.69 16.93
CA VAL A 134 -12.24 -11.54 17.58
C VAL A 134 -12.09 -11.62 19.09
N LYS A 135 -12.24 -12.81 19.68
CA LYS A 135 -12.04 -13.03 21.12
C LYS A 135 -10.63 -12.66 21.57
N GLU A 136 -9.62 -13.19 20.88
CA GLU A 136 -8.21 -12.92 21.19
C GLU A 136 -7.89 -11.42 21.00
N ALA A 137 -8.35 -10.83 19.90
CA ALA A 137 -8.16 -9.41 19.58
C ALA A 137 -8.74 -8.50 20.67
N CYS A 138 -10.03 -8.66 20.99
CA CYS A 138 -10.70 -7.85 22.00
C CYS A 138 -10.08 -8.05 23.39
N ALA A 139 -9.74 -9.28 23.78
CA ALA A 139 -9.10 -9.54 25.07
C ALA A 139 -7.71 -8.86 25.16
N SER A 140 -6.91 -8.97 24.11
CA SER A 140 -5.58 -8.36 24.04
C SER A 140 -5.65 -6.83 24.03
N MET A 141 -6.52 -6.22 23.22
CA MET A 141 -6.69 -4.76 23.24
C MET A 141 -7.12 -4.28 24.64
N ARG A 142 -8.01 -5.00 25.31
CA ARG A 142 -8.42 -4.65 26.68
C ARG A 142 -7.29 -4.77 27.70
N SER A 143 -6.38 -5.74 27.56
CA SER A 143 -5.21 -5.82 28.45
C SER A 143 -4.25 -4.65 28.29
N PHE A 144 -4.31 -3.93 27.17
CA PHE A 144 -3.61 -2.67 26.92
C PHE A 144 -4.38 -1.44 27.44
N GLY A 145 -5.54 -1.63 28.08
CA GLY A 145 -6.36 -0.55 28.63
C GLY A 145 -7.38 0.03 27.65
N TYR A 146 -7.50 -0.51 26.43
CA TYR A 146 -8.51 -0.06 25.48
C TYR A 146 -9.94 -0.48 25.91
N GLN A 147 -10.89 0.43 25.73
CA GLN A 147 -12.32 0.13 25.68
C GLN A 147 -12.64 -0.28 24.25
N VAL A 148 -13.10 -1.50 24.04
CA VAL A 148 -13.27 -2.04 22.68
C VAL A 148 -14.74 -2.29 22.44
N ASP A 149 -15.26 -1.74 21.36
CA ASP A 149 -16.57 -2.08 20.81
C ASP A 149 -16.35 -2.78 19.46
N LEU A 150 -17.03 -3.90 19.26
CA LEU A 150 -16.99 -4.70 18.03
C LEU A 150 -18.13 -4.29 17.09
N TYR A 151 -17.79 -4.01 15.84
CA TYR A 151 -18.75 -3.89 14.76
C TYR A 151 -18.52 -5.01 13.73
N LEU A 152 -19.42 -5.99 13.69
CA LEU A 152 -19.32 -7.12 12.78
C LEU A 152 -20.17 -6.89 11.53
N ILE A 153 -19.54 -6.98 10.37
CA ILE A 153 -20.20 -6.88 9.06
C ILE A 153 -20.15 -8.24 8.39
N THR A 154 -21.31 -8.82 8.07
CA THR A 154 -21.39 -10.15 7.43
C THR A 154 -22.08 -10.08 6.08
N TYR A 155 -21.58 -10.87 5.12
CA TYR A 155 -22.26 -11.09 3.84
C TYR A 155 -23.52 -11.96 3.99
N TYR A 156 -23.64 -12.70 5.09
CA TYR A 156 -24.75 -13.61 5.39
C TYR A 156 -25.56 -13.06 6.56
N GLU A 157 -26.83 -13.47 6.66
CA GLU A 157 -27.68 -13.21 7.83
C GLU A 157 -27.11 -13.91 9.08
N LEU A 158 -26.92 -13.17 10.17
CA LEU A 158 -26.35 -13.72 11.39
C LEU A 158 -27.47 -14.19 12.32
N ARG A 159 -27.76 -15.49 12.29
CA ARG A 159 -28.80 -16.09 13.15
C ARG A 159 -28.55 -15.79 14.64
N GLN A 160 -29.64 -15.68 15.39
CA GLN A 160 -29.60 -15.37 16.83
C GLN A 160 -28.70 -16.33 17.63
N GLU A 161 -28.71 -17.62 17.30
CA GLU A 161 -27.84 -18.62 17.94
C GLU A 161 -26.35 -18.31 17.71
N ARG A 162 -25.98 -17.89 16.50
CA ARG A 162 -24.60 -17.49 16.16
C ARG A 162 -24.21 -16.20 16.86
N PHE A 163 -25.11 -15.23 16.91
CA PHE A 163 -24.90 -14.01 17.67
C PHE A 163 -24.65 -14.32 19.16
N GLN A 164 -25.44 -15.23 19.74
CA GLN A 164 -25.26 -15.64 21.14
C GLN A 164 -23.89 -16.31 21.36
N LEU A 165 -23.46 -17.20 20.45
CA LEU A 165 -22.12 -17.80 20.52
C LEU A 165 -21.00 -16.75 20.50
N LEU A 166 -21.13 -15.72 19.67
CA LEU A 166 -20.19 -14.60 19.64
C LEU A 166 -20.22 -13.80 20.95
N ARG A 167 -21.42 -13.43 21.42
CA ARG A 167 -21.62 -12.67 22.68
C ARG A 167 -21.03 -13.41 23.88
N ASP A 168 -21.29 -14.70 24.01
CA ASP A 168 -20.79 -15.55 25.10
C ASP A 168 -19.26 -15.71 25.06
N SER A 169 -18.66 -15.53 23.89
CA SER A 169 -17.20 -15.63 23.71
C SER A 169 -16.46 -14.35 24.07
N LEU A 170 -17.15 -13.21 24.21
CA LEU A 170 -16.57 -11.89 24.46
C LEU A 170 -16.92 -11.36 25.86
N PRO A 171 -16.02 -10.61 26.52
CA PRO A 171 -16.31 -10.00 27.81
C PRO A 171 -17.54 -9.06 27.75
N ASP A 172 -18.42 -9.10 28.74
CA ASP A 172 -19.70 -8.35 28.76
C ASP A 172 -19.59 -6.85 28.47
N ILE A 173 -18.47 -6.25 28.84
CA ILE A 173 -18.19 -4.82 28.62
C ILE A 173 -17.91 -4.45 27.15
N VAL A 174 -17.57 -5.42 26.30
CA VAL A 174 -17.37 -5.19 24.86
C VAL A 174 -18.73 -5.01 24.20
N GLY A 175 -19.02 -3.82 23.67
CA GLY A 175 -20.21 -3.60 22.87
C GLY A 175 -20.16 -4.42 21.58
N ILE A 176 -21.32 -4.89 21.09
CA ILE A 176 -21.42 -5.62 19.82
C ILE A 176 -22.53 -4.99 19.00
N GLU A 177 -22.18 -4.54 17.80
CA GLU A 177 -23.13 -4.17 16.75
C GLU A 177 -22.90 -5.06 15.53
N VAL A 178 -23.98 -5.44 14.85
CA VAL A 178 -23.94 -6.32 13.67
C VAL A 178 -24.66 -5.65 12.51
N TRP A 179 -24.01 -5.66 11.35
CA TRP A 179 -24.65 -5.41 10.06
C TRP A 179 -24.52 -6.67 9.22
N ASP A 180 -25.57 -7.47 9.21
CA ASP A 180 -25.66 -8.68 8.42
C ASP A 180 -26.36 -8.44 7.08
N ASP A 181 -26.26 -9.43 6.18
CA ASP A 181 -26.70 -9.30 4.79
C ASP A 181 -26.18 -8.01 4.11
N ALA A 182 -24.94 -7.61 4.45
CA ALA A 182 -24.40 -6.29 4.14
C ALA A 182 -23.78 -6.20 2.73
N ALA A 183 -24.20 -7.07 1.82
CA ALA A 183 -23.65 -7.16 0.47
C ALA A 183 -23.79 -5.81 -0.26
N PRO A 184 -22.68 -5.18 -0.72
CA PRO A 184 -22.80 -3.99 -1.53
C PRO A 184 -23.48 -4.31 -2.86
N LEU A 185 -24.45 -3.50 -3.25
CA LEU A 185 -25.04 -3.54 -4.58
C LEU A 185 -24.19 -2.73 -5.56
N GLY A 186 -24.06 -3.21 -6.79
CA GLY A 186 -23.46 -2.45 -7.88
C GLY A 186 -23.91 -2.94 -9.25
N TYR A 187 -23.44 -2.24 -10.28
CA TYR A 187 -23.80 -2.53 -11.67
C TYR A 187 -22.85 -3.56 -12.27
N GLY A 188 -23.42 -4.69 -12.73
CA GLY A 188 -22.68 -5.76 -13.39
C GLY A 188 -23.33 -6.22 -14.70
N LEU A 189 -22.56 -6.93 -15.51
CA LEU A 189 -23.09 -7.61 -16.69
C LEU A 189 -23.94 -8.81 -16.25
N MET A 190 -25.05 -9.05 -16.94
CA MET A 190 -25.92 -10.21 -16.74
C MET A 190 -25.10 -11.52 -16.72
N PRO A 191 -25.27 -12.40 -15.71
CA PRO A 191 -24.66 -13.72 -15.69
C PRO A 191 -25.09 -14.52 -16.94
N GLY A 192 -24.15 -14.76 -17.86
CA GLY A 192 -24.42 -15.44 -19.14
C GLY A 192 -23.76 -14.76 -20.34
N ASP A 193 -23.51 -13.46 -20.26
CA ASP A 193 -22.86 -12.66 -21.32
C ASP A 193 -21.32 -12.70 -21.22
N VAL A 194 -20.75 -13.87 -20.91
CA VAL A 194 -19.30 -14.03 -20.67
C VAL A 194 -18.48 -13.74 -21.93
N ASP A 195 -19.06 -13.93 -23.12
CA ASP A 195 -18.42 -13.60 -24.41
C ASP A 195 -18.47 -12.11 -24.78
N ALA A 196 -19.26 -11.29 -24.07
CA ALA A 196 -19.43 -9.88 -24.42
C ALA A 196 -18.24 -8.99 -24.05
N THR A 197 -17.35 -9.45 -23.17
CA THR A 197 -16.07 -8.74 -22.90
C THR A 197 -15.16 -8.66 -24.13
N LYS A 198 -15.40 -9.46 -25.18
CA LYS A 198 -14.59 -9.45 -26.41
C LYS A 198 -15.09 -8.49 -27.48
N ASN A 199 -16.38 -8.12 -27.43
CA ASN A 199 -16.98 -7.24 -28.42
C ASN A 199 -17.49 -6.01 -27.68
N ASN A 200 -16.79 -4.87 -27.81
CA ASN A 200 -17.17 -3.55 -27.29
C ASN A 200 -18.53 -3.05 -27.83
N GLN A 201 -19.61 -3.80 -27.65
CA GLN A 201 -20.95 -3.41 -28.02
C GLN A 201 -21.52 -2.56 -26.88
N THR A 202 -21.60 -1.26 -27.16
CA THR A 202 -22.03 -0.17 -26.28
C THR A 202 -23.53 -0.19 -25.95
N GLY A 203 -24.10 -1.37 -25.66
CA GLY A 203 -25.54 -1.53 -25.43
C GLY A 203 -25.93 -2.61 -24.43
N GLN A 204 -24.99 -3.13 -23.64
CA GLN A 204 -25.34 -4.10 -22.61
C GLN A 204 -26.05 -3.45 -21.43
N GLN A 205 -27.18 -4.05 -21.05
CA GLN A 205 -27.97 -3.61 -19.92
C GLN A 205 -27.23 -3.97 -18.63
N GLU A 206 -26.72 -2.95 -17.93
CA GLU A 206 -26.17 -3.12 -16.58
C GLU A 206 -27.30 -3.53 -15.62
N VAL A 207 -27.08 -4.60 -14.85
CA VAL A 207 -28.02 -5.07 -13.84
C VAL A 207 -27.46 -4.81 -12.45
N VAL A 208 -28.31 -4.39 -11.53
CA VAL A 208 -27.97 -4.25 -10.12
C VAL A 208 -27.83 -5.65 -9.53
N GLN A 209 -26.63 -5.96 -9.02
CA GLN A 209 -26.32 -7.23 -8.38
C GLN A 209 -25.44 -7.02 -7.15
N GLU A 210 -25.41 -8.01 -6.28
CA GLU A 210 -24.49 -8.05 -5.16
C GLU A 210 -23.03 -8.19 -5.62
N ILE A 211 -22.12 -7.52 -4.90
CA ILE A 211 -20.69 -7.58 -5.14
C ILE A 211 -20.01 -8.01 -3.83
N PRO A 212 -19.99 -9.32 -3.51
CA PRO A 212 -19.45 -9.82 -2.24
C PRO A 212 -17.98 -9.45 -2.04
N ARG A 213 -17.20 -9.40 -3.13
CA ARG A 213 -15.78 -8.98 -3.11
C ARG A 213 -15.58 -7.54 -2.64
N ALA A 214 -16.63 -6.71 -2.60
CA ALA A 214 -16.55 -5.34 -2.13
C ALA A 214 -17.04 -5.18 -0.68
N LEU A 215 -17.30 -6.27 0.07
CA LEU A 215 -17.84 -6.19 1.44
C LEU A 215 -17.00 -5.29 2.37
N ALA A 216 -15.66 -5.30 2.24
CA ALA A 216 -14.77 -4.42 3.00
C ALA A 216 -15.02 -2.90 2.76
N ARG A 217 -15.72 -2.53 1.69
CA ARG A 217 -16.19 -1.15 1.46
C ARG A 217 -17.11 -0.68 2.60
N GLN A 218 -17.89 -1.58 3.19
CA GLN A 218 -18.82 -1.27 4.26
C GLN A 218 -18.14 -0.75 5.53
N HIS A 219 -16.84 -1.05 5.73
CA HIS A 219 -16.04 -0.43 6.79
C HIS A 219 -16.20 1.10 6.78
N ARG A 220 -16.20 1.73 5.60
CA ARG A 220 -16.25 3.20 5.48
C ARG A 220 -17.62 3.79 5.83
N TYR A 221 -18.71 3.07 5.58
CA TYR A 221 -20.05 3.50 5.99
C TYR A 221 -20.17 3.44 7.51
N VAL A 222 -19.73 2.34 8.12
CA VAL A 222 -19.68 2.22 9.59
C VAL A 222 -18.85 3.36 10.18
N ILE A 223 -17.67 3.64 9.63
CA ILE A 223 -16.82 4.72 10.14
C ILE A 223 -17.47 6.08 9.99
N LYS A 224 -18.11 6.37 8.85
CA LYS A 224 -18.86 7.63 8.69
C LYS A 224 -19.92 7.81 9.78
N ASP A 225 -20.70 6.76 10.04
CA ASP A 225 -21.81 6.83 11.01
C ASP A 225 -21.29 6.88 12.44
N LYS A 226 -20.15 6.24 12.70
CA LYS A 226 -19.53 6.15 14.02
C LYS A 226 -18.44 7.21 14.27
N PHE A 227 -18.18 8.08 13.30
CA PHE A 227 -16.99 8.95 13.26
C PHE A 227 -16.85 9.83 14.51
N ARG A 228 -17.98 10.33 15.03
CA ARG A 228 -18.02 11.24 16.18
C ARG A 228 -17.90 10.54 17.54
N TYR A 229 -18.07 9.22 17.59
CA TYR A 229 -18.14 8.47 18.85
C TYR A 229 -16.84 7.76 19.23
N TYR A 230 -15.97 7.52 18.24
CA TYR A 230 -14.70 6.80 18.40
C TYR A 230 -13.56 7.63 17.86
N SER A 231 -12.41 7.57 18.52
CA SER A 231 -11.17 8.22 18.07
C SER A 231 -10.30 7.27 17.25
N LYS A 232 -10.45 5.95 17.45
CA LYS A 232 -9.62 4.91 16.83
C LYS A 232 -10.48 3.90 16.09
N PHE A 233 -10.08 3.62 14.85
CA PHE A 233 -10.76 2.65 13.99
C PHE A 233 -9.77 1.57 13.57
N VAL A 234 -10.14 0.31 13.84
CA VAL A 234 -9.36 -0.87 13.48
C VAL A 234 -10.24 -1.71 12.57
N ALA A 235 -9.98 -1.73 11.26
CA ALA A 235 -10.87 -2.34 10.28
C ALA A 235 -10.17 -3.46 9.49
N PHE A 236 -10.50 -4.72 9.75
CA PHE A 236 -9.82 -5.88 9.17
C PHE A 236 -10.77 -7.01 8.74
N GLU A 237 -10.25 -7.93 7.94
CA GLU A 237 -10.88 -9.21 7.58
C GLU A 237 -10.96 -10.14 8.81
N ASP A 238 -11.91 -11.08 8.80
CA ASP A 238 -12.23 -11.99 9.91
C ASP A 238 -11.14 -13.03 10.24
N ASP A 239 -10.14 -13.18 9.39
CA ASP A 239 -8.98 -14.05 9.60
C ASP A 239 -7.67 -13.28 9.85
N MET A 240 -7.74 -12.00 10.19
CA MET A 240 -6.58 -11.20 10.59
C MET A 240 -6.56 -10.97 12.10
N LEU A 241 -5.56 -11.52 12.80
CA LEU A 241 -5.42 -11.33 14.25
C LEU A 241 -4.77 -9.99 14.57
N ILE A 242 -5.57 -9.06 15.07
CA ILE A 242 -5.12 -7.75 15.55
C ILE A 242 -5.12 -7.71 17.07
N LYS A 243 -3.96 -7.51 17.68
CA LYS A 243 -3.79 -7.46 19.13
C LYS A 243 -3.66 -6.02 19.64
N GLY A 244 -3.73 -5.86 20.96
CA GLY A 244 -3.43 -4.60 21.64
C GLY A 244 -2.04 -4.06 21.30
N ASP A 245 -1.04 -4.94 21.16
CA ASP A 245 0.30 -4.60 20.68
C ASP A 245 0.28 -3.87 19.32
N HIS A 246 -0.50 -4.36 18.35
CA HIS A 246 -0.59 -3.75 17.03
C HIS A 246 -1.26 -2.37 17.06
N VAL A 247 -2.26 -2.20 17.92
CA VAL A 247 -2.94 -0.91 18.11
C VAL A 247 -2.02 0.09 18.81
N ASN A 248 -1.33 -0.33 19.87
CA ASN A 248 -0.34 0.50 20.57
C ASN A 248 0.80 0.93 19.64
N TYR A 249 1.38 -0.03 18.91
CA TYR A 249 2.38 0.23 17.88
C TYR A 249 1.90 1.27 16.86
N PHE A 250 0.69 1.10 16.32
CA PHE A 250 0.12 2.05 15.37
C PHE A 250 0.03 3.46 15.96
N GLU A 251 -0.44 3.59 17.20
CA GLU A 251 -0.54 4.88 17.90
C GLU A 251 0.83 5.54 18.10
N GLU A 252 1.81 4.79 18.60
CA GLU A 252 3.18 5.30 18.81
C GLU A 252 3.78 5.81 17.49
N MET A 253 3.61 5.05 16.41
CA MET A 253 4.09 5.43 15.08
C MET A 253 3.38 6.65 14.52
N THR A 254 2.06 6.73 14.65
CA THR A 254 1.26 7.89 14.23
C THR A 254 1.65 9.14 15.02
N MET A 255 1.87 9.03 16.34
CA MET A 255 2.34 10.14 17.16
C MET A 255 3.72 10.64 16.73
N GLU A 256 4.66 9.72 16.46
CA GLU A 256 5.99 10.08 15.97
C GLU A 256 5.92 10.77 14.60
N LEU A 257 5.08 10.27 13.67
CA LEU A 257 4.85 10.92 12.37
C LEU A 257 4.26 12.32 12.53
N HIS A 258 3.33 12.52 13.46
CA HIS A 258 2.77 13.83 13.76
C HIS A 258 3.85 14.79 14.26
N TRP A 259 4.70 14.34 15.19
CA TRP A 259 5.82 15.12 15.69
C TRP A 259 6.79 15.49 14.56
N LEU A 260 7.19 14.51 13.73
CA LEU A 260 8.05 14.74 12.57
C LEU A 260 7.42 15.77 11.62
N ARG A 261 6.12 15.66 11.37
CA ARG A 261 5.40 16.57 10.47
C ARG A 261 5.33 18.00 11.01
N GLN A 262 5.16 18.20 12.31
CA GLN A 262 5.15 19.54 12.92
C GLN A 262 6.50 20.23 12.77
N ASN A 263 7.59 19.47 12.92
CA ASN A 263 8.96 19.99 12.84
C ASN A 263 9.54 20.00 11.42
N ALA A 264 8.87 19.40 10.45
CA ALA A 264 9.34 19.31 9.07
C ALA A 264 9.20 20.62 8.29
N PRO A 265 10.11 20.86 7.32
CA PRO A 265 10.00 22.01 6.43
C PRO A 265 8.75 21.91 5.52
N ILE A 266 8.08 23.05 5.28
CA ILE A 266 6.90 23.12 4.39
C ILE A 266 7.28 22.75 2.96
N ARG A 267 8.34 23.36 2.45
CA ARG A 267 8.90 23.10 1.13
C ARG A 267 10.29 22.51 1.30
N ARG A 268 10.67 21.59 0.42
CA ARG A 268 12.08 21.20 0.35
C ARG A 268 12.87 22.46 0.08
N THR A 269 13.88 22.74 0.91
CA THR A 269 14.95 23.64 0.50
C THR A 269 15.46 23.06 -0.81
N PRO A 270 15.22 23.71 -1.97
CA PRO A 270 15.74 23.18 -3.21
C PRO A 270 17.24 23.02 -2.98
N ILE A 271 17.81 21.90 -3.45
CA ILE A 271 19.26 21.66 -3.38
C ILE A 271 19.91 22.72 -4.31
N ARG A 272 19.93 23.97 -3.85
CA ARG A 272 20.17 25.19 -4.62
C ARG A 272 21.66 25.43 -4.81
N ASP A 273 22.49 24.74 -4.03
CA ASP A 273 23.93 25.01 -3.99
C ASP A 273 24.75 24.03 -4.84
N ASN A 274 24.11 23.17 -5.63
CA ASN A 274 24.84 22.37 -6.61
C ASN A 274 24.18 22.48 -7.99
N PRO A 275 24.75 23.22 -8.96
CA PRO A 275 24.19 23.32 -10.31
C PRO A 275 24.09 21.97 -11.03
N SER A 276 24.76 20.93 -10.53
CA SER A 276 24.61 19.53 -10.96
C SER A 276 23.33 18.84 -10.44
N SER A 277 22.61 19.44 -9.48
CA SER A 277 21.40 18.88 -8.86
C SER A 277 20.16 18.87 -9.76
N LYS A 278 20.17 19.60 -10.88
CA LYS A 278 19.04 19.64 -11.84
C LYS A 278 18.64 18.27 -12.38
N ASN A 279 19.53 17.28 -12.29
CA ASN A 279 19.31 15.91 -12.78
C ASN A 279 18.99 14.89 -11.69
N VAL A 280 19.03 15.25 -10.40
CA VAL A 280 18.71 14.30 -9.33
C VAL A 280 17.20 14.08 -9.32
N LYS A 281 16.76 12.84 -9.54
CA LYS A 281 15.34 12.52 -9.48
C LYS A 281 14.90 12.54 -8.02
N PRO A 282 13.72 13.07 -7.68
CA PRO A 282 13.22 13.07 -6.29
C PRO A 282 13.23 11.69 -5.63
N ILE A 283 13.05 10.63 -6.43
CA ILE A 283 13.05 9.25 -5.96
C ILE A 283 14.43 8.78 -5.45
N ASP A 284 15.52 9.37 -5.93
CA ASP A 284 16.88 9.01 -5.52
C ASP A 284 17.28 9.68 -4.18
N GLN A 285 16.40 10.49 -3.57
CA GLN A 285 16.64 11.23 -2.31
C GLN A 285 16.14 10.42 -1.11
N PHE A 286 16.88 9.36 -0.78
CA PHE A 286 16.48 8.36 0.20
C PHE A 286 16.92 8.65 1.65
N TYR A 287 17.49 9.82 1.90
CA TYR A 287 17.91 10.27 3.22
C TYR A 287 17.59 11.75 3.41
N GLY A 288 17.48 12.16 4.68
CA GLY A 288 17.29 13.55 5.09
C GLY A 288 15.84 13.88 5.43
N GLU A 289 15.59 15.15 5.70
CA GLU A 289 14.26 15.62 6.11
C GLU A 289 13.23 15.48 4.98
N LEU A 290 12.10 14.84 5.33
CA LEU A 290 10.92 14.86 4.50
C LEU A 290 10.13 16.15 4.75
N THR A 291 9.43 16.66 3.73
CA THR A 291 8.55 17.82 3.91
C THR A 291 7.27 17.46 4.64
N LYS A 292 6.54 18.47 5.14
CA LYS A 292 5.19 18.28 5.69
C LYS A 292 4.27 17.52 4.73
N ILE A 293 4.33 17.81 3.43
CA ILE A 293 3.53 17.16 2.39
C ILE A 293 3.91 15.67 2.21
N GLN A 294 5.19 15.35 2.34
CA GLN A 294 5.68 13.97 2.21
C GLN A 294 5.32 13.14 3.43
N LEU A 295 5.51 13.70 4.63
CA LEU A 295 5.14 13.05 5.89
C LEU A 295 3.63 12.86 6.00
N ALA A 296 2.81 13.80 5.52
CA ALA A 296 1.35 13.65 5.49
C ALA A 296 0.87 12.47 4.62
N ARG A 297 1.71 11.95 3.71
CA ARG A 297 1.40 10.75 2.93
C ARG A 297 1.83 9.46 3.62
N LEU A 298 2.74 9.51 4.60
CA LEU A 298 3.20 8.33 5.30
C LEU A 298 2.11 7.84 6.25
N VAL A 299 1.88 6.54 6.24
CA VAL A 299 1.01 5.86 7.21
C VAL A 299 1.67 4.56 7.68
N PRO A 300 1.54 4.17 8.96
CA PRO A 300 2.07 2.89 9.42
C PRO A 300 1.46 1.73 8.63
N GLY A 301 2.31 0.84 8.13
CA GLY A 301 1.92 -0.35 7.38
C GLY A 301 2.09 -1.63 8.20
N PHE A 302 1.37 -2.67 7.78
CA PHE A 302 1.51 -4.02 8.35
C PHE A 302 1.92 -5.03 7.28
N ILE A 303 2.46 -6.16 7.69
CA ILE A 303 2.87 -7.28 6.82
C ILE A 303 2.09 -8.51 7.24
N ARG A 304 1.35 -9.11 6.30
CA ARG A 304 0.66 -10.37 6.59
C ARG A 304 1.66 -11.52 6.65
N VAL A 305 1.50 -12.34 7.67
CA VAL A 305 2.26 -13.56 7.86
C VAL A 305 1.34 -14.73 8.15
N GLU A 306 1.78 -15.92 7.78
CA GLU A 306 1.12 -17.18 8.10
C GLU A 306 2.07 -18.06 8.90
N VAL A 307 1.49 -18.85 9.80
CA VAL A 307 2.21 -19.83 10.62
C VAL A 307 2.10 -21.19 9.95
N VAL A 308 3.21 -21.90 9.87
CA VAL A 308 3.29 -23.18 9.19
C VAL A 308 3.05 -24.30 10.19
N ASP A 309 1.95 -25.03 10.03
CA ASP A 309 1.63 -26.15 10.90
C ASP A 309 2.46 -27.41 10.54
N ASP A 310 2.72 -27.67 9.24
CA ASP A 310 3.54 -28.78 8.76
C ASP A 310 4.55 -28.31 7.69
N LYS A 311 5.85 -28.33 8.05
CA LYS A 311 6.94 -27.95 7.15
C LYS A 311 7.01 -28.80 5.88
N LYS A 312 6.49 -30.04 5.90
CA LYS A 312 6.46 -30.90 4.72
C LYS A 312 5.56 -30.34 3.63
N GLU A 313 4.51 -29.60 3.99
CA GLU A 313 3.60 -28.98 3.03
C GLU A 313 4.27 -27.81 2.26
N LEU A 314 5.30 -27.16 2.83
CA LEU A 314 6.07 -26.12 2.12
C LEU A 314 7.06 -26.66 1.10
N GLN A 315 7.60 -27.86 1.34
CA GLN A 315 8.72 -28.39 0.55
C GLN A 315 8.32 -28.76 -0.89
N VAL A 316 7.02 -28.83 -1.18
CA VAL A 316 6.50 -29.16 -2.52
C VAL A 316 6.45 -27.89 -3.39
N GLY A 317 7.61 -27.48 -3.90
CA GLY A 317 7.70 -26.61 -5.09
C GLY A 317 7.99 -25.12 -4.87
N ARG A 318 8.60 -24.72 -3.76
CA ARG A 318 8.92 -23.31 -3.46
C ARG A 318 10.42 -23.05 -3.56
N THR A 319 10.85 -22.55 -4.71
CA THR A 319 12.16 -21.91 -4.84
C THR A 319 12.22 -20.72 -3.88
N GLN A 320 13.23 -20.68 -3.01
CA GLN A 320 13.71 -19.40 -2.49
C GLN A 320 13.91 -18.47 -3.70
N PRO A 321 13.59 -17.17 -3.61
CA PRO A 321 13.85 -16.24 -4.69
C PRO A 321 15.28 -16.45 -5.20
N ALA A 322 15.46 -16.66 -6.51
CA ALA A 322 16.77 -16.94 -7.12
C ALA A 322 17.80 -15.79 -6.95
N THR A 323 17.39 -14.72 -6.30
CA THR A 323 18.17 -13.52 -5.97
C THR A 323 18.04 -13.27 -4.47
N SER A 324 18.62 -14.16 -3.66
CA SER A 324 18.94 -13.78 -2.29
C SER A 324 19.96 -12.64 -2.38
N LEU A 325 19.62 -11.49 -1.78
CA LEU A 325 20.63 -10.46 -1.56
C LEU A 325 21.77 -11.10 -0.76
N PRO A 326 23.04 -10.74 -1.02
CA PRO A 326 24.16 -11.31 -0.27
C PRO A 326 23.92 -11.07 1.22
N GLN A 327 23.70 -12.12 2.00
CA GLN A 327 23.57 -11.99 3.45
C GLN A 327 24.92 -11.50 3.99
N SER A 328 24.89 -10.41 4.74
CA SER A 328 26.06 -9.96 5.50
C SER A 328 26.48 -11.06 6.47
N GLU A 329 27.73 -11.51 6.42
CA GLU A 329 28.30 -12.49 7.36
C GLU A 329 28.38 -11.96 8.82
N LYS A 330 28.13 -10.66 9.05
CA LYS A 330 28.21 -10.04 10.38
C LYS A 330 26.87 -10.05 11.12
N ASP A 331 26.96 -10.38 12.40
CA ASP A 331 25.94 -10.33 13.47
C ASP A 331 24.66 -9.59 13.06
N VAL A 332 23.63 -10.36 12.71
CA VAL A 332 22.30 -9.82 12.49
C VAL A 332 21.82 -9.27 13.82
N GLU A 333 21.70 -7.95 13.87
CA GLU A 333 21.19 -7.22 15.02
C GLU A 333 19.76 -7.67 15.34
N GLY A 334 19.60 -8.36 16.48
CA GLY A 334 18.33 -8.77 17.06
C GLY A 334 17.67 -9.97 16.37
N MET A 335 17.33 -11.00 17.15
CA MET A 335 16.34 -12.00 16.73
C MET A 335 14.95 -11.40 16.88
N LEU A 336 14.09 -11.59 15.88
CA LEU A 336 12.70 -11.14 15.95
C LEU A 336 11.92 -11.98 16.96
N GLU A 337 11.16 -11.30 17.82
CA GLU A 337 10.31 -11.96 18.82
C GLU A 337 8.88 -12.16 18.27
N PRO A 338 8.44 -13.40 17.99
CA PRO A 338 7.14 -13.65 17.34
C PRO A 338 5.92 -13.40 18.23
N ARG A 339 6.12 -13.10 19.53
CA ARG A 339 5.05 -12.96 20.52
C ARG A 339 3.98 -11.92 20.15
N SER A 340 4.39 -10.72 19.74
CA SER A 340 3.44 -9.64 19.41
C SER A 340 2.50 -10.06 18.28
N CYS A 341 3.04 -10.61 17.19
CA CYS A 341 2.23 -11.07 16.07
C CYS A 341 1.46 -12.36 16.38
N CYS A 342 2.19 -13.45 16.55
CA CYS A 342 1.69 -14.74 16.07
C CYS A 342 1.45 -15.74 17.20
N HIS A 343 1.83 -15.41 18.45
CA HIS A 343 1.42 -16.20 19.61
C HIS A 343 -0.07 -16.03 19.88
N THR A 344 -0.77 -17.09 20.25
CA THR A 344 -2.22 -17.05 20.51
C THR A 344 -2.54 -17.78 21.80
N SER A 345 -3.42 -17.21 22.63
CA SER A 345 -3.82 -17.82 23.91
C SER A 345 -4.97 -18.83 23.77
N GLY A 346 -5.80 -18.70 22.73
CA GLY A 346 -7.02 -19.48 22.60
C GLY A 346 -7.39 -19.94 21.19
N ILE A 347 -6.60 -19.62 20.16
CA ILE A 347 -6.91 -20.02 18.77
C ILE A 347 -6.44 -21.48 18.56
N ARG A 348 -7.16 -22.42 19.18
CA ARG A 348 -6.99 -23.85 18.91
C ARG A 348 -7.85 -24.23 17.71
N ARG A 349 -7.23 -24.62 16.59
CA ARG A 349 -7.96 -25.33 15.54
C ARG A 349 -8.48 -26.65 16.12
N LEU A 350 -9.70 -27.03 15.74
CA LEU A 350 -10.36 -28.28 16.17
C LEU A 350 -9.51 -29.54 15.96
N ASN A 351 -8.45 -29.47 15.15
CA ASN A 351 -7.55 -30.59 14.85
C ASN A 351 -6.30 -30.66 15.76
N ASN A 352 -6.20 -29.89 16.85
CA ASN A 352 -5.07 -29.93 17.82
C ASN A 352 -3.66 -29.64 17.28
N THR A 353 -3.50 -29.22 16.01
CA THR A 353 -2.20 -28.96 15.41
C THR A 353 -1.74 -27.50 15.46
N SER A 354 -2.58 -26.58 15.95
CA SER A 354 -2.21 -25.15 16.00
C SER A 354 -1.07 -24.92 16.98
N ILE A 355 0.04 -24.42 16.45
CA ILE A 355 1.17 -23.97 17.24
C ILE A 355 0.73 -22.67 17.93
N LEU A 356 0.50 -22.73 19.25
CA LEU A 356 0.08 -21.56 20.03
C LEU A 356 1.20 -20.51 20.14
N GLU A 357 2.44 -20.97 20.16
CA GLU A 357 3.65 -20.14 20.28
C GLU A 357 4.60 -20.50 19.13
N PRO A 358 4.29 -20.08 17.89
CA PRO A 358 5.13 -20.40 16.75
C PRO A 358 6.52 -19.83 16.93
N LYS A 359 7.51 -20.63 16.51
CA LYS A 359 8.89 -20.16 16.42
C LYS A 359 9.07 -19.36 15.14
N LEU A 360 10.12 -18.56 15.08
CA LEU A 360 10.35 -17.66 13.95
C LEU A 360 10.58 -18.43 12.63
N GLU A 361 11.18 -19.62 12.68
CA GLU A 361 11.34 -20.50 11.53
C GLU A 361 10.03 -21.06 10.97
N ASP A 362 8.91 -20.87 11.67
CA ASP A 362 7.58 -21.33 11.28
C ASP A 362 6.72 -20.19 10.69
N ILE A 363 7.25 -18.96 10.60
CA ILE A 363 6.49 -17.77 10.20
C ILE A 363 6.97 -17.28 8.82
N PHE A 364 6.03 -17.16 7.88
CA PHE A 364 6.33 -16.83 6.49
C PHE A 364 5.39 -15.77 5.93
N LEU A 365 5.88 -14.97 4.99
CA LEU A 365 5.11 -14.02 4.18
C LEU A 365 5.12 -14.41 2.70
N TRP A 366 4.10 -13.97 1.93
CA TRP A 366 3.93 -14.32 0.51
C TRP A 366 3.61 -13.14 -0.43
N GLU A 367 3.27 -11.96 0.09
CA GLU A 367 2.76 -10.81 -0.71
C GLU A 367 3.78 -9.71 -0.93
N THR A 368 5.01 -9.93 -0.47
CA THR A 368 6.11 -9.01 -0.67
C THR A 368 7.44 -9.72 -0.59
N GLN A 369 8.48 -9.05 -1.07
CA GLN A 369 9.87 -9.48 -0.99
C GLN A 369 10.74 -8.23 -0.82
N ALA A 370 11.88 -8.38 -0.13
CA ALA A 370 12.74 -7.24 0.19
C ALA A 370 13.19 -6.48 -1.07
N HIS A 371 13.46 -7.20 -2.17
CA HIS A 371 13.84 -6.60 -3.45
C HIS A 371 12.73 -5.78 -4.13
N ALA A 372 11.47 -5.84 -3.67
CA ALA A 372 10.43 -4.94 -4.15
C ALA A 372 10.48 -3.59 -3.40
N LEU A 373 10.91 -3.60 -2.14
CA LEU A 373 10.83 -2.47 -1.22
C LEU A 373 12.00 -1.51 -1.40
N GLY A 374 11.77 -0.23 -1.08
CA GLY A 374 12.85 0.75 -0.92
C GLY A 374 13.00 1.14 0.55
N ILE A 375 14.17 1.67 0.90
CA ILE A 375 14.49 2.08 2.28
C ILE A 375 14.72 3.58 2.31
N HIS A 376 14.24 4.23 3.36
CA HIS A 376 14.46 5.65 3.60
C HIS A 376 15.08 5.87 4.98
N LYS A 377 16.05 6.77 5.07
CA LYS A 377 16.62 7.25 6.34
C LYS A 377 15.95 8.57 6.76
N LEU A 378 15.14 8.52 7.80
CA LEU A 378 14.60 9.70 8.46
C LEU A 378 15.67 10.37 9.35
N PRO A 379 15.48 11.64 9.77
CA PRO A 379 16.39 12.31 10.69
C PRO A 379 16.57 11.53 12.00
N GLU A 380 17.75 11.59 12.62
CA GLU A 380 18.07 10.88 13.88
C GLU A 380 17.18 11.29 15.06
N SER A 381 16.52 12.44 14.97
CA SER A 381 15.52 12.84 15.94
C SER A 381 14.26 11.97 15.91
N ALA A 382 14.11 11.14 14.88
CA ALA A 382 13.04 10.16 14.75
C ALA A 382 13.43 8.89 15.54
N ASN A 383 12.89 8.73 16.75
CA ASN A 383 13.33 7.76 17.75
C ASN A 383 13.52 6.33 17.17
N PHE A 384 12.41 5.61 16.98
CA PHE A 384 12.37 4.25 16.41
C PHE A 384 12.03 4.26 14.91
N LEU A 385 12.10 5.43 14.28
CA LEU A 385 11.77 5.66 12.88
C LEU A 385 12.98 6.05 12.01
N GLU A 386 14.20 6.02 12.56
CA GLU A 386 15.42 6.40 11.83
C GLU A 386 15.51 5.72 10.46
N TRP A 387 15.21 4.43 10.39
CA TRP A 387 15.17 3.67 9.14
C TRP A 387 13.80 3.06 8.92
N ILE A 388 13.23 3.32 7.75
CA ILE A 388 11.94 2.77 7.34
C ILE A 388 12.06 2.06 6.00
N ALA A 389 11.32 0.97 5.80
CA ALA A 389 11.08 0.41 4.48
C ALA A 389 9.72 0.86 3.95
N LEU A 390 9.72 1.37 2.73
CA LEU A 390 8.53 1.81 2.02
C LEU A 390 7.88 0.62 1.32
N GLN A 391 6.66 0.29 1.74
CA GLN A 391 5.87 -0.77 1.10
C GLN A 391 5.44 -0.34 -0.30
N ARG A 392 5.19 -1.28 -1.21
CA ARG A 392 4.78 -0.92 -2.57
C ARG A 392 3.39 -0.31 -2.61
N GLY A 393 3.24 0.62 -3.55
CA GLY A 393 2.03 1.39 -3.79
C GLY A 393 2.01 1.89 -5.23
N ILE A 394 1.49 3.09 -5.48
CA ILE A 394 1.50 3.74 -6.78
C ILE A 394 2.92 3.89 -7.35
N GLU A 395 3.07 3.78 -8.67
CA GLU A 395 4.32 4.11 -9.34
C GLU A 395 4.65 5.60 -9.13
N GLN A 396 5.89 5.88 -8.70
CA GLN A 396 6.34 7.23 -8.33
C GLN A 396 6.31 8.22 -9.50
N SER A 397 6.26 7.72 -10.75
CA SER A 397 6.09 8.51 -11.97
C SER A 397 4.71 9.19 -12.07
N PHE A 398 3.70 8.66 -11.38
CA PHE A 398 2.35 9.24 -11.32
C PHE A 398 2.12 10.16 -10.11
N ILE A 399 3.14 10.36 -9.29
CA ILE A 399 3.08 11.22 -8.11
C ILE A 399 3.73 12.57 -8.44
N PRO A 400 3.10 13.71 -8.09
CA PRO A 400 3.75 15.02 -8.19
C PRO A 400 5.11 15.04 -7.49
N ARG A 401 6.10 15.71 -8.10
CA ARG A 401 7.51 15.63 -7.66
C ARG A 401 7.72 15.98 -6.19
N GLU A 402 6.99 16.96 -5.69
CA GLU A 402 7.00 17.43 -4.30
C GLU A 402 6.39 16.43 -3.31
N LYS A 403 5.58 15.49 -3.80
CA LYS A 403 4.98 14.41 -3.02
C LYS A 403 5.84 13.14 -3.01
N VAL A 404 6.72 12.93 -4.00
CA VAL A 404 7.56 11.72 -4.10
C VAL A 404 8.46 11.58 -2.88
N ILE A 405 8.34 10.45 -2.19
CA ILE A 405 9.24 10.08 -1.08
C ILE A 405 10.40 9.31 -1.72
N GLY A 406 11.64 9.79 -1.52
CA GLY A 406 12.80 9.13 -2.10
C GLY A 406 13.14 7.85 -1.35
N GLU A 407 13.77 6.90 -2.01
CA GLU A 407 14.05 5.59 -1.45
C GLU A 407 15.29 4.96 -2.08
N TYR A 408 16.08 4.26 -1.26
CA TYR A 408 17.19 3.46 -1.73
C TYR A 408 16.65 2.09 -2.09
N TRP A 409 16.91 1.67 -3.33
CA TRP A 409 16.50 0.37 -3.80
C TRP A 409 17.72 -0.51 -4.07
N VAL A 410 17.82 -1.64 -3.37
CA VAL A 410 18.96 -2.56 -3.45
C VAL A 410 19.32 -3.01 -4.86
N GLY A 411 18.33 -3.18 -5.73
CA GLY A 411 18.57 -3.62 -7.11
C GLY A 411 19.25 -2.56 -7.98
N GLN A 412 19.33 -1.30 -7.54
CA GLN A 412 19.97 -0.22 -8.28
C GLN A 412 21.49 -0.44 -8.44
N ASN A 413 22.11 -1.10 -7.46
CA ASN A 413 23.55 -1.37 -7.41
C ASN A 413 23.88 -2.86 -7.57
N ALA A 414 22.89 -3.69 -7.94
CA ALA A 414 23.09 -5.11 -8.15
C ALA A 414 23.78 -5.38 -9.49
N GLU A 415 24.72 -6.33 -9.51
CA GLU A 415 25.36 -6.85 -10.71
C GLU A 415 25.06 -8.36 -10.83
N PRO A 416 24.30 -8.81 -11.84
CA PRO A 416 23.74 -8.04 -12.95
C PRO A 416 22.60 -7.10 -12.51
N LYS A 417 22.38 -6.03 -13.29
CA LYS A 417 21.29 -5.08 -13.05
C LYS A 417 19.94 -5.80 -12.95
N ILE A 418 19.32 -5.72 -11.79
CA ILE A 418 17.98 -6.24 -11.54
C ILE A 418 16.96 -5.15 -11.93
N GLU A 419 15.84 -5.53 -12.53
CA GLU A 419 14.72 -4.61 -12.76
C GLU A 419 13.80 -4.59 -11.53
N ARG A 420 13.36 -3.39 -11.13
CA ARG A 420 12.48 -3.29 -9.96
C ARG A 420 11.12 -3.87 -10.32
N PRO A 421 10.55 -4.76 -9.48
CA PRO A 421 9.26 -5.33 -9.78
C PRO A 421 8.18 -4.27 -9.93
N ASN A 422 7.21 -4.56 -10.80
CA ASN A 422 6.07 -3.69 -11.02
C ASN A 422 5.34 -3.39 -9.69
N THR A 423 5.05 -2.11 -9.44
CA THR A 423 4.35 -1.59 -8.27
C THR A 423 2.97 -2.21 -8.04
N ILE A 424 2.24 -2.53 -9.11
CA ILE A 424 0.88 -3.08 -9.05
C ILE A 424 0.84 -4.61 -9.13
N ALA A 425 2.01 -5.26 -9.14
CA ALA A 425 2.08 -6.72 -9.15
C ALA A 425 1.47 -7.26 -7.83
N PRO A 426 0.43 -8.11 -7.89
CA PRO A 426 -0.27 -8.57 -6.69
C PRO A 426 0.62 -9.25 -5.65
N GLN A 427 1.71 -9.89 -6.07
CA GLN A 427 2.68 -10.55 -5.20
C GLN A 427 3.68 -9.62 -4.51
N PHE A 428 3.65 -8.31 -4.80
CA PHE A 428 4.55 -7.31 -4.20
C PHE A 428 3.83 -6.14 -3.53
N ILE A 429 2.51 -6.04 -3.69
CA ILE A 429 1.73 -4.94 -3.11
C ILE A 429 1.66 -4.99 -1.59
N ASN A 430 1.92 -6.15 -0.99
CA ASN A 430 1.79 -6.39 0.45
C ASN A 430 0.42 -5.97 0.99
N ASN A 431 -0.67 -6.61 0.55
CA ASN A 431 -1.97 -6.29 1.13
C ASN A 431 -1.95 -6.71 2.61
N GLN A 432 -2.55 -5.90 3.49
CA GLN A 432 -2.50 -6.11 4.94
C GLN A 432 -3.81 -6.68 5.54
N GLY A 433 -4.84 -6.92 4.72
CA GLY A 433 -6.13 -7.49 5.12
C GLY A 433 -6.99 -6.54 5.94
N GLY A 434 -6.68 -5.24 5.92
CA GLY A 434 -7.34 -4.22 6.70
C GLY A 434 -6.52 -2.95 6.81
N TRP A 435 -6.82 -2.10 7.78
CA TRP A 435 -6.10 -0.87 8.06
C TRP A 435 -6.54 -0.32 9.42
N MET A 436 -5.70 0.56 9.98
CA MET A 436 -6.02 1.34 11.17
C MET A 436 -5.97 2.82 10.80
N GLY A 437 -6.69 3.63 11.54
CA GLY A 437 -6.61 5.08 11.42
C GLY A 437 -7.23 5.75 12.63
N ILE A 438 -6.64 6.86 13.03
CA ILE A 438 -7.28 7.77 13.99
C ILE A 438 -8.22 8.72 13.25
N ARG A 439 -9.19 9.28 13.95
CA ARG A 439 -10.21 10.17 13.39
C ARG A 439 -9.58 11.31 12.57
N GLU A 440 -8.52 11.92 13.07
CA GLU A 440 -7.85 13.09 12.49
C GLU A 440 -7.15 12.71 11.18
N GLU A 441 -6.47 11.57 11.17
CA GLU A 441 -5.84 11.00 9.98
C GLU A 441 -6.88 10.67 8.91
N ILE A 442 -7.96 9.98 9.29
CA ILE A 442 -9.05 9.62 8.37
C ILE A 442 -9.67 10.87 7.75
N PHE A 443 -9.86 11.92 8.54
CA PHE A 443 -10.37 13.20 8.05
C PHE A 443 -9.38 13.87 7.08
N ALA A 444 -8.09 13.86 7.39
CA ALA A 444 -7.05 14.37 6.51
C ALA A 444 -6.99 13.58 5.19
N TRP A 445 -7.09 12.25 5.25
CA TRP A 445 -7.14 11.40 4.07
C TRP A 445 -8.34 11.73 3.21
N HIS A 446 -9.52 11.83 3.85
CA HIS A 446 -10.78 12.15 3.20
C HIS A 446 -10.74 13.48 2.44
N ARG A 447 -10.13 14.53 3.03
CA ARG A 447 -10.11 15.87 2.44
C ARG A 447 -8.96 16.12 1.47
N GLY A 448 -7.79 15.54 1.71
CA GLY A 448 -6.54 15.99 1.06
C GLY A 448 -5.78 14.93 0.26
N HIS A 449 -6.05 13.64 0.50
CA HIS A 449 -5.25 12.56 -0.11
C HIS A 449 -6.09 11.67 -1.04
N CYS A 450 -7.31 11.34 -0.66
CA CYS A 450 -8.19 10.44 -1.40
C CYS A 450 -8.90 11.13 -2.56
N LYS A 451 -8.52 10.74 -3.78
CA LYS A 451 -9.32 10.99 -4.97
C LYS A 451 -10.62 10.19 -4.86
N GLY A 452 -11.77 10.86 -4.86
CA GLY A 452 -13.07 10.20 -4.70
C GLY A 452 -13.54 10.04 -3.25
N LEU A 453 -12.90 10.75 -2.31
CA LEU A 453 -13.16 10.73 -0.87
C LEU A 453 -12.85 9.38 -0.21
N PHE A 454 -12.44 9.43 1.07
CA PHE A 454 -12.20 8.20 1.85
C PHE A 454 -13.47 7.62 2.47
N LEU A 455 -14.42 8.50 2.79
CA LEU A 455 -15.67 8.19 3.48
C LEU A 455 -16.81 8.50 2.51
N PRO A 456 -17.94 7.76 2.59
CA PRO A 456 -19.05 7.97 1.68
C PRO A 456 -19.78 9.31 1.89
N PRO A 457 -20.51 9.85 0.90
CA PRO A 457 -20.67 9.29 -0.45
C PRO A 457 -19.34 9.32 -1.21
N PHE A 458 -19.07 8.27 -1.97
CA PHE A 458 -17.93 8.26 -2.88
C PHE A 458 -18.33 9.04 -4.14
N ASP A 459 -17.38 9.72 -4.78
CA ASP A 459 -17.60 10.31 -6.09
C ASP A 459 -17.77 9.20 -7.16
N ASP A 460 -17.76 9.55 -8.45
CA ASP A 460 -17.89 8.62 -9.60
C ASP A 460 -16.87 7.45 -9.60
N MET A 461 -15.88 7.49 -8.69
CA MET A 461 -14.93 6.41 -8.43
C MET A 461 -15.33 5.58 -7.21
N ASP A 462 -16.54 5.03 -7.23
CA ASP A 462 -17.13 4.27 -6.12
C ASP A 462 -16.44 2.94 -5.78
N GLY A 463 -15.46 2.55 -6.62
CA GLY A 463 -14.59 1.38 -6.56
C GLY A 463 -15.30 0.02 -6.51
N LEU A 464 -16.59 -0.06 -6.88
CA LEU A 464 -17.35 -1.33 -6.88
C LEU A 464 -16.84 -2.33 -7.93
N LYS A 465 -16.23 -1.82 -9.01
CA LYS A 465 -15.59 -2.64 -10.05
C LYS A 465 -14.24 -3.23 -9.58
N ASN A 466 -13.68 -2.72 -8.48
CA ASN A 466 -12.40 -3.19 -7.96
C ASN A 466 -12.54 -4.52 -7.17
N ASN A 467 -11.40 -5.13 -6.86
CA ASN A 467 -11.34 -6.36 -6.08
C ASN A 467 -11.38 -6.07 -4.56
N VAL A 468 -11.45 -7.13 -3.75
CA VAL A 468 -11.43 -7.02 -2.29
C VAL A 468 -10.19 -6.30 -1.77
N GLU A 469 -9.05 -6.53 -2.41
CA GLU A 469 -7.76 -5.94 -2.05
C GLU A 469 -7.74 -4.41 -2.21
N PHE A 470 -8.66 -3.84 -2.99
CA PHE A 470 -8.85 -2.40 -3.03
C PHE A 470 -9.41 -1.89 -1.69
N TRP A 471 -10.48 -2.50 -1.20
CA TRP A 471 -11.20 -2.02 -0.02
C TRP A 471 -10.59 -2.44 1.32
N SER A 472 -9.96 -3.62 1.40
CA SER A 472 -9.33 -4.12 2.62
C SER A 472 -7.96 -3.49 2.92
N GLY A 473 -7.82 -2.18 2.68
CA GLY A 473 -6.63 -1.39 3.02
C GLY A 473 -5.41 -1.62 2.11
N GLY A 474 -5.58 -2.24 0.95
CA GLY A 474 -4.57 -2.30 -0.10
C GLY A 474 -4.68 -1.13 -1.09
N LEU A 475 -5.18 -1.41 -2.29
CA LEU A 475 -5.13 -0.47 -3.43
C LEU A 475 -5.92 0.84 -3.20
N ASN A 476 -6.91 0.89 -2.31
CA ASN A 476 -7.60 2.16 -2.02
C ASN A 476 -6.71 3.14 -1.22
N LEU A 477 -5.79 2.64 -0.40
CA LEU A 477 -4.87 3.52 0.31
C LEU A 477 -3.74 3.98 -0.62
N VAL A 478 -3.19 3.06 -1.42
CA VAL A 478 -1.91 3.30 -2.12
C VAL A 478 -2.04 3.43 -3.64
N GLY A 479 -3.22 3.24 -4.22
CA GLY A 479 -3.44 3.22 -5.68
C GLY A 479 -3.54 4.59 -6.35
N MET A 480 -3.41 4.60 -7.69
CA MET A 480 -3.36 5.82 -8.51
C MET A 480 -4.64 6.68 -8.46
N ASN A 481 -5.79 6.00 -8.42
CA ASN A 481 -7.12 6.59 -8.38
C ASN A 481 -7.72 6.51 -6.97
N ALA A 482 -6.87 6.59 -5.95
CA ALA A 482 -7.26 6.39 -4.57
C ALA A 482 -6.53 7.41 -3.66
N CYS A 483 -6.15 7.03 -2.44
CA CYS A 483 -5.54 7.95 -1.46
C CYS A 483 -4.08 8.31 -1.70
N GLN A 484 -3.39 7.60 -2.61
CA GLN A 484 -1.97 7.85 -2.90
C GLN A 484 -1.10 7.95 -1.63
N LEU A 485 -1.47 7.24 -0.56
CA LEU A 485 -0.70 7.15 0.67
C LEU A 485 0.51 6.23 0.44
N GLN A 486 1.51 6.37 1.29
CA GLN A 486 2.72 5.56 1.29
C GLN A 486 2.82 4.84 2.62
N ARG A 487 2.54 3.53 2.60
CA ARG A 487 2.74 2.70 3.78
C ARG A 487 4.22 2.49 4.03
N PHE A 488 4.62 2.44 5.29
CA PHE A 488 5.98 2.12 5.68
C PHE A 488 6.02 1.21 6.90
N ILE A 489 7.15 0.54 7.07
CA ILE A 489 7.48 -0.29 8.23
C ILE A 489 8.78 0.22 8.85
N SER A 490 8.88 0.28 10.17
CA SER A 490 10.15 0.59 10.84
C SER A 490 11.13 -0.56 10.67
N LEU A 491 12.42 -0.24 10.52
CA LEU A 491 13.54 -1.20 10.53
C LEU A 491 14.27 -1.21 11.87
N ASP A 492 13.59 -0.87 12.96
CA ASP A 492 14.06 -1.09 14.32
C ASP A 492 13.71 -2.54 14.75
N PRO A 493 14.72 -3.37 15.12
CA PRO A 493 14.50 -4.76 15.51
C PRO A 493 13.57 -4.93 16.72
N SER A 494 13.55 -3.95 17.63
CA SER A 494 12.78 -4.03 18.89
C SER A 494 11.27 -3.98 18.67
N ILE A 495 10.83 -3.37 17.57
CA ILE A 495 9.40 -3.17 17.24
C ILE A 495 8.99 -3.85 15.93
N PHE A 496 9.91 -4.45 15.16
CA PHE A 496 9.60 -5.05 13.87
C PHE A 496 8.51 -6.12 13.93
N SER A 497 8.48 -6.93 14.99
CA SER A 497 7.47 -7.99 15.13
C SER A 497 6.05 -7.46 15.38
N GLN A 498 5.90 -6.22 15.88
CA GLN A 498 4.61 -5.56 16.08
C GLN A 498 3.97 -5.11 14.76
N GLN A 499 4.72 -5.16 13.66
CA GLN A 499 4.29 -4.79 12.31
C GLN A 499 3.80 -6.00 11.51
N LEU A 500 3.95 -7.21 12.07
CA LEU A 500 3.53 -8.46 11.46
C LEU A 500 2.13 -8.82 11.95
N VAL A 501 1.23 -9.15 11.03
CA VAL A 501 -0.15 -9.52 11.37
C VAL A 501 -0.40 -10.95 10.95
N TYR A 502 -0.83 -11.77 11.92
CA TYR A 502 -1.10 -13.17 11.69
C TYR A 502 -2.42 -13.37 10.93
N HIS A 503 -2.31 -13.91 9.72
CA HIS A 503 -3.44 -14.38 8.91
C HIS A 503 -3.82 -15.81 9.35
N THR A 504 -4.77 -15.91 10.27
CA THR A 504 -5.04 -17.13 11.04
C THR A 504 -5.69 -18.26 10.24
N SER A 505 -6.15 -18.00 9.02
CA SER A 505 -6.71 -19.05 8.16
C SER A 505 -5.63 -19.96 7.55
N ASN A 506 -4.36 -19.53 7.49
CA ASN A 506 -3.23 -20.18 6.81
C ASN A 506 -3.61 -20.77 5.43
N ASN A 507 -4.52 -20.11 4.71
CA ASN A 507 -5.06 -20.65 3.47
C ASN A 507 -4.15 -20.35 2.26
N LYS A 508 -3.24 -19.36 2.36
CA LYS A 508 -2.36 -18.96 1.26
C LYS A 508 -1.23 -19.97 1.10
N GLN A 509 -0.75 -20.56 2.19
CA GLN A 509 0.17 -21.70 2.19
C GLN A 509 -0.31 -22.87 1.33
N LYS A 510 -1.61 -23.03 1.07
CA LYS A 510 -2.14 -24.10 0.23
C LYS A 510 -2.18 -23.74 -1.25
N SER A 511 -1.88 -22.50 -1.61
CA SER A 511 -1.91 -22.03 -2.98
C SER A 511 -0.64 -22.46 -3.72
N LYS A 512 -0.83 -23.09 -4.88
CA LYS A 512 0.25 -23.45 -5.79
C LYS A 512 0.83 -22.15 -6.38
N ASN A 513 2.14 -22.08 -6.57
CA ASN A 513 2.88 -20.96 -7.20
C ASN A 513 3.10 -19.70 -6.37
N LEU A 514 2.77 -19.69 -5.07
CA LEU A 514 3.18 -18.59 -4.19
C LEU A 514 4.60 -18.84 -3.66
N VAL A 515 5.42 -17.80 -3.69
CA VAL A 515 6.76 -17.78 -3.09
C VAL A 515 6.60 -17.35 -1.65
N PHE A 516 7.14 -18.14 -0.73
CA PHE A 516 7.13 -17.83 0.69
C PHE A 516 8.54 -17.44 1.12
N THR A 517 8.64 -16.37 1.90
CA THR A 517 9.90 -15.94 2.51
C THR A 517 9.73 -16.08 4.01
N ASN A 518 10.70 -16.71 4.69
CA ASN A 518 10.70 -16.72 6.14
C ASN A 518 10.86 -15.27 6.64
N VAL A 519 10.19 -14.93 7.74
CA VAL A 519 10.21 -13.56 8.27
C VAL A 519 11.63 -13.13 8.68
N GLN A 520 12.45 -14.03 9.24
CA GLN A 520 13.84 -13.74 9.59
C GLN A 520 14.67 -13.45 8.32
N ASP A 521 14.57 -14.30 7.30
CA ASP A 521 15.27 -14.09 6.02
C ASP A 521 14.88 -12.74 5.38
N PHE A 522 13.61 -12.38 5.45
CA PHE A 522 13.10 -11.11 4.94
C PHE A 522 13.67 -9.92 5.71
N TRP A 523 13.69 -10.00 7.04
CA TRP A 523 14.30 -9.00 7.90
C TRP A 523 15.80 -8.83 7.62
N GLU A 524 16.55 -9.92 7.52
CA GLU A 524 17.97 -9.92 7.22
C GLU A 524 18.28 -9.27 5.88
N GLN A 525 17.43 -9.51 4.87
CA GLN A 525 17.54 -8.85 3.56
C GLN A 525 17.31 -7.34 3.67
N LEU A 526 16.33 -6.88 4.46
CA LEU A 526 16.10 -5.46 4.70
C LEU A 526 17.22 -4.82 5.52
N ASN A 527 17.77 -5.53 6.51
CA ASN A 527 18.90 -5.03 7.29
C ASN A 527 20.18 -4.94 6.44
N THR A 528 20.42 -5.93 5.58
CA THR A 528 21.52 -5.89 4.60
C THR A 528 21.38 -4.68 3.67
N ALA A 529 20.16 -4.40 3.22
CA ALA A 529 19.85 -3.23 2.42
C ALA A 529 20.17 -1.93 3.20
N ARG A 530 19.69 -1.80 4.45
CA ARG A 530 19.99 -0.68 5.37
C ARG A 530 21.49 -0.45 5.54
N GLN A 531 22.25 -1.50 5.83
CA GLN A 531 23.71 -1.41 5.98
C GLN A 531 24.41 -0.99 4.68
N THR A 532 23.97 -1.52 3.55
CA THR A 532 24.52 -1.15 2.23
C THR A 532 24.25 0.32 1.94
N THR A 533 23.04 0.80 2.23
CA THR A 533 22.68 2.22 2.10
C THR A 533 23.56 3.11 2.98
N THR A 534 23.80 2.70 4.23
CA THR A 534 24.66 3.44 5.18
C THR A 534 26.09 3.57 4.68
N ARG A 535 26.67 2.47 4.17
CA ARG A 535 28.00 2.48 3.53
C ARG A 535 28.03 3.38 2.31
N TYR A 536 26.98 3.34 1.49
CA TYR A 536 26.87 4.18 0.31
C TYR A 536 26.80 5.67 0.66
N CYS A 537 26.02 6.06 1.67
CA CYS A 537 26.02 7.42 2.21
C CYS A 537 27.42 7.86 2.64
N THR A 538 28.08 7.03 3.47
CA THR A 538 29.44 7.27 3.97
C THR A 538 30.45 7.47 2.84
N PHE A 539 30.37 6.62 1.81
CA PHE A 539 31.22 6.73 0.62
C PHE A 539 30.95 8.01 -0.18
N GLN A 540 29.68 8.39 -0.38
CA GLN A 540 29.33 9.64 -1.06
C GLN A 540 29.84 10.86 -0.30
N ALA A 541 29.68 10.91 1.04
CA ALA A 541 30.25 12.00 1.84
C ALA A 541 31.76 12.04 1.74
N THR A 542 32.45 10.92 1.91
CA THR A 542 33.92 10.87 1.84
C THR A 542 34.42 11.37 0.48
N THR A 543 33.78 10.93 -0.60
CA THR A 543 34.10 11.37 -1.97
C THR A 543 33.86 12.88 -2.13
N PHE A 544 32.75 13.39 -1.59
CA PHE A 544 32.45 14.82 -1.64
C PHE A 544 33.46 15.65 -0.83
N LEU A 545 33.85 15.19 0.37
CA LEU A 545 34.87 15.83 1.19
C LEU A 545 36.22 15.91 0.45
N LEU A 546 36.64 14.82 -0.19
CA LEU A 546 37.88 14.76 -0.98
C LEU A 546 37.85 15.66 -2.22
N GLN A 547 36.68 15.87 -2.81
CA GLN A 547 36.50 16.73 -3.99
C GLN A 547 36.30 18.21 -3.64
N SER A 548 35.76 18.52 -2.46
CA SER A 548 35.50 19.88 -2.02
C SER A 548 36.81 20.57 -1.59
N ARG A 549 37.25 21.58 -2.35
CA ARG A 549 38.43 22.39 -2.01
C ARG A 549 38.15 23.51 -0.99
N SER A 550 36.91 23.68 -0.53
CA SER A 550 36.54 24.71 0.45
C SER A 550 36.05 24.08 1.76
N MET A 551 36.35 24.75 2.87
CA MET A 551 35.91 24.36 4.22
C MET A 551 34.38 24.33 4.36
N ASP A 552 33.66 25.16 3.61
CA ASP A 552 32.19 25.15 3.60
C ASP A 552 31.63 23.91 2.87
N GLY A 553 32.30 23.47 1.80
CA GLY A 553 32.01 22.18 1.18
C GLY A 553 32.30 21.00 2.12
N LEU A 554 33.38 21.08 2.89
CA LEU A 554 33.70 20.07 3.90
C LEU A 554 32.63 20.00 5.00
N ARG A 555 32.12 21.15 5.49
CA ARG A 555 31.01 21.18 6.46
C ARG A 555 29.69 20.66 5.86
N ALA A 556 29.32 21.09 4.66
CA ALA A 556 28.08 20.64 4.02
C ALA A 556 28.10 19.16 3.61
N GLY A 557 29.27 18.59 3.31
CA GLY A 557 29.44 17.15 3.08
C GLY A 557 29.40 16.34 4.38
N ALA A 558 30.04 16.86 5.43
CA ALA A 558 30.04 16.24 6.75
C ALA A 558 28.65 16.30 7.41
N GLU A 559 27.88 17.38 7.28
CA GLU A 559 26.51 17.46 7.80
C GLU A 559 25.55 16.51 7.09
N ARG A 560 25.73 16.30 5.77
CA ARG A 560 24.94 15.31 5.00
C ARG A 560 25.14 13.86 5.45
N CYS A 561 26.23 13.55 6.15
CA CYS A 561 26.50 12.19 6.66
C CYS A 561 26.72 12.10 8.16
N LYS A 562 26.80 13.21 8.90
CA LYS A 562 26.67 13.20 10.36
C LYS A 562 25.26 12.84 10.80
N GLN A 563 24.26 13.00 9.94
CA GLN A 563 22.94 12.37 10.09
C GLN A 563 22.94 10.88 9.71
N ALA A 564 24.06 10.34 9.21
CA ALA A 564 24.19 8.95 8.77
C ALA A 564 24.94 8.06 9.77
N ASP A 565 25.79 8.63 10.65
CA ASP A 565 26.78 7.85 11.41
C ASP A 565 27.35 8.62 12.64
N ILE A 566 26.89 8.30 13.86
CA ILE A 566 27.69 8.36 15.09
C ILE A 566 27.21 7.22 16.03
N GLN A 567 27.68 5.98 15.83
CA GLN A 567 27.88 4.98 16.90
C GLN A 567 28.74 3.76 16.52
N ASP A 568 29.45 3.72 15.38
CA ASP A 568 30.41 2.62 15.13
C ASP A 568 31.81 2.96 15.68
N ASP A 569 31.95 2.98 17.01
CA ASP A 569 33.21 3.23 17.73
C ASP A 569 34.27 2.11 17.56
N ASN A 570 33.95 1.05 16.80
CA ASN A 570 34.85 -0.09 16.60
C ASN A 570 35.70 -0.04 15.31
N TYR A 571 35.58 1.01 14.49
CA TYR A 571 36.45 1.24 13.33
C TYR A 571 37.55 2.29 13.58
N ARG A 572 38.19 2.23 14.75
CA ARG A 572 39.56 2.76 14.92
C ARG A 572 40.55 1.61 14.86
N ASN A 573 41.06 1.31 13.67
CA ASN A 573 42.37 0.67 13.56
C ASN A 573 43.29 1.57 12.70
N PRO A 574 44.45 2.00 13.22
CA PRO A 574 45.37 2.85 12.49
C PRO A 574 46.38 1.99 11.73
N GLN A 575 46.24 1.90 10.41
CA GLN A 575 47.35 1.75 9.46
C GLN A 575 47.01 2.40 8.13
#